data_AF-A0A936F2K7-F1
#
_entry.id   AF-A0A936F2K7-F1
#
_cell.length_a   1.000
_cell.length_b   1.000
_cell.length_c   1.000
_cell.angle_alpha   90.00
_cell.angle_beta   90.00
_cell.angle_gamma   90.00
#
_symmetry.space_group_name_H-M   'P 1'
#
loop_
_entity.id
_entity.type
_entity.pdbx_description
1 polymer ?
#
loop_
_entity_poly.entity_id
_entity_poly.type
_entity_poly.pdbx_seq_one_letter_code
_entity_poly.pdbx_strand_id
1 'polypeptide(L)'
;MTAVLILFMFVAFVGIDFLVRTSLRRMRENRERQAREAVLNTAIRLDFTHEAKSLKRVAVPNPKARILAVDDESVVLDSFRRILVLEGFSVDTVEHGPEALGLVQRNDYDFVFTDLKMPDMDGVEVVKAVKHLRPDVDVVVITGYGSIETAVQTLQHGACEYVQKPFTADELGDFAKKLLIKREARLEAARRPNVRMVSPEMAEVVPATEFCVPGGAFLSPGHAWVRIEPEGQVRIGIDDFVRKALGTVKEIELPERGKTVKAGETLFTLKGATGTVHVAAPLSGRIEHDNAGLKSDPGELIRSPYDRGWVCLLTPSDLATELSALKIGKPVIDWYQEEITRLRTANGPQGAGPLDWTAFEQQFLGADVHAKA
;
A
#
# COMPACT_ATOMS: atom_id res chain seq x y z
N MET A 1 -33.27 41.95 -3.64
CA MET A 1 -32.00 42.65 -3.96
C MET A 1 -30.81 42.06 -3.20
N THR A 2 -30.94 41.79 -1.90
CA THR A 2 -29.89 41.19 -1.05
C THR A 2 -29.45 39.79 -1.50
N ALA A 3 -30.38 38.90 -1.84
CA ALA A 3 -30.05 37.53 -2.27
C ALA A 3 -29.22 37.46 -3.58
N VAL A 4 -29.47 38.37 -4.52
CA VAL A 4 -28.74 38.45 -5.80
C VAL A 4 -27.31 38.96 -5.59
N LEU A 5 -27.13 39.91 -4.66
CA LEU A 5 -25.83 40.43 -4.26
C LEU A 5 -24.96 39.37 -3.58
N ILE A 6 -25.57 38.54 -2.72
CA ILE A 6 -24.88 37.43 -2.04
C ILE A 6 -24.45 36.36 -3.05
N LEU A 7 -25.32 36.02 -4.02
CA LEU A 7 -24.99 35.07 -5.08
C LEU A 7 -23.82 35.56 -5.94
N PHE A 8 -23.81 36.84 -6.31
CA PHE A 8 -22.73 37.43 -7.11
C PHE A 8 -21.40 37.46 -6.35
N MET A 9 -21.42 37.81 -5.06
CA MET A 9 -20.23 37.73 -4.21
C MET A 9 -19.68 36.31 -4.09
N PHE A 10 -20.56 35.32 -3.95
CA PHE A 10 -20.16 33.92 -3.87
C PHE A 10 -19.49 33.44 -5.17
N VAL A 11 -20.08 33.75 -6.32
CA VAL A 11 -19.50 33.42 -7.64
C VAL A 11 -18.16 34.12 -7.85
N ALA A 12 -18.04 35.40 -7.47
CA ALA A 12 -16.79 36.14 -7.55
C ALA A 12 -15.70 35.56 -6.63
N PHE A 13 -16.07 35.15 -5.41
CA PHE A 13 -15.16 34.53 -4.46
C PHE A 13 -14.62 33.19 -4.96
N VAL A 14 -15.49 32.33 -5.50
CA VAL A 14 -15.08 31.05 -6.10
C VAL A 14 -14.21 31.27 -7.33
N GLY A 15 -14.53 32.25 -8.17
CA GLY A 15 -13.74 32.61 -9.35
C GLY A 15 -12.33 33.11 -8.98
N ILE A 16 -12.22 33.96 -7.95
CA ILE A 16 -10.94 34.47 -7.45
C ILE A 16 -10.12 33.36 -6.79
N ASP A 17 -10.73 32.52 -5.95
CA ASP A 17 -10.07 31.36 -5.33
C ASP A 17 -9.53 30.39 -6.40
N PHE A 18 -10.31 30.14 -7.46
CA PHE A 18 -9.87 29.33 -8.60
C PHE A 18 -8.68 29.98 -9.35
N LEU A 19 -8.72 31.29 -9.60
CA LEU A 19 -7.63 32.05 -10.25
C LEU A 19 -6.34 32.08 -9.41
N VAL A 20 -6.48 32.24 -8.10
CA VAL A 20 -5.35 32.23 -7.16
C VAL A 20 -4.72 30.84 -7.09
N ARG A 21 -5.53 29.78 -6.98
CA ARG A 21 -5.03 28.39 -6.96
C ARG A 21 -4.33 28.00 -8.26
N THR A 22 -4.85 28.44 -9.41
CA THR A 22 -4.23 28.16 -10.71
C THR A 22 -2.96 28.97 -10.95
N SER A 23 -2.91 30.24 -10.53
CA SER A 23 -1.73 31.10 -10.66
C SER A 23 -0.57 30.65 -9.74
N LEU A 24 -0.88 30.29 -8.49
CA LEU A 24 0.12 29.79 -7.54
C LEU A 24 0.76 28.46 -7.99
N ARG A 25 -0.02 27.58 -8.63
CA ARG A 25 0.53 26.36 -9.27
C ARG A 25 1.52 26.71 -10.38
N ARG A 26 1.15 27.60 -11.31
CA ARG A 26 2.02 28.03 -12.42
C ARG A 26 3.32 28.70 -11.97
N MET A 27 3.29 29.51 -10.91
CA MET A 27 4.49 30.17 -10.39
C MET A 27 5.47 29.19 -9.73
N ARG A 28 4.98 28.15 -9.04
CA ARG A 28 5.83 27.10 -8.46
C ARG A 28 6.49 26.26 -9.56
N GLU A 29 5.71 25.82 -10.54
CA GLU A 29 6.20 25.04 -11.69
C GLU A 29 7.30 25.78 -12.47
N ASN A 30 7.12 27.09 -12.73
CA ASN A 30 8.13 27.89 -13.44
C ASN A 30 9.44 28.04 -12.65
N ARG A 31 9.37 28.25 -11.32
CA ARG A 31 10.57 28.33 -10.47
C ARG A 31 11.32 27.00 -10.41
N GLU A 32 10.59 25.89 -10.29
CA GLU A 32 11.17 24.55 -10.31
C GLU A 32 11.84 24.24 -11.66
N ARG A 33 11.20 24.63 -12.76
CA ARG A 33 11.76 24.46 -14.11
C ARG A 33 13.05 25.25 -14.29
N GLN A 34 13.10 26.50 -13.84
CA GLN A 34 14.33 27.32 -13.88
C GLN A 34 15.45 26.72 -13.04
N ALA A 35 15.13 26.16 -11.86
CA ALA A 35 16.11 25.46 -11.04
C ALA A 35 16.66 24.20 -11.73
N ARG A 36 15.79 23.40 -12.36
CA ARG A 36 16.18 22.22 -13.16
C ARG A 36 17.09 22.59 -14.33
N GLU A 37 16.79 23.67 -15.04
CA GLU A 37 17.62 24.18 -16.13
C GLU A 37 19.02 24.60 -15.66
N ALA A 38 19.11 25.27 -14.51
CA ALA A 38 20.39 25.65 -13.93
C ALA A 38 21.24 24.43 -13.53
N VAL A 39 20.61 23.41 -12.93
CA VAL A 39 21.27 22.15 -12.55
C VAL A 39 21.73 21.40 -13.80
N LEU A 40 20.88 21.29 -14.84
CA LEU A 40 21.23 20.66 -16.11
C LEU A 40 22.46 21.33 -16.74
N ASN A 41 22.48 22.66 -16.82
CA ASN A 41 23.60 23.42 -17.40
C ASN A 41 24.88 23.28 -16.59
N THR A 42 24.76 23.16 -15.27
CA THR A 42 25.90 22.96 -14.37
C THR A 42 26.46 21.55 -14.49
N ALA A 43 25.59 20.54 -14.59
CA ALA A 43 25.96 19.14 -14.76
C ALA A 43 26.58 18.83 -16.14
N ILE A 44 26.17 19.54 -17.20
CA ILE A 44 26.84 19.48 -18.52
C ILE A 44 28.32 19.92 -18.42
N ARG A 45 28.71 20.68 -17.40
CA ARG A 45 30.05 21.26 -17.24
C ARG A 45 30.95 20.57 -16.21
N LEU A 46 30.46 19.60 -15.43
CA LEU A 46 31.22 19.01 -14.31
C LEU A 46 31.70 17.58 -14.63
N ASP A 47 32.98 17.36 -14.32
CA ASP A 47 33.86 16.29 -14.82
C ASP A 47 33.76 14.96 -14.05
N PHE A 48 34.08 13.85 -14.74
CA PHE A 48 33.63 12.46 -14.49
C PHE A 48 34.68 11.53 -13.88
N THR A 49 34.87 11.53 -12.56
CA THR A 49 35.82 10.58 -11.95
C THR A 49 35.32 10.03 -10.60
N HIS A 50 34.53 8.94 -10.63
CA HIS A 50 34.77 7.68 -9.86
C HIS A 50 33.66 6.58 -9.87
N GLU A 51 32.61 6.63 -10.71
CA GLU A 51 31.59 5.55 -10.74
C GLU A 51 31.49 4.77 -12.07
N ALA A 52 31.55 5.45 -13.21
CA ALA A 52 31.62 4.88 -14.57
C ALA A 52 32.21 5.94 -15.52
N LYS A 53 32.82 5.54 -16.64
CA LYS A 53 33.62 6.44 -17.51
C LYS A 53 32.76 7.41 -18.30
N SER A 54 31.59 6.97 -18.75
CA SER A 54 30.65 7.78 -19.53
C SER A 54 29.53 8.42 -18.70
N LEU A 55 29.51 8.19 -17.38
CA LEU A 55 28.41 8.59 -16.52
C LEU A 55 28.22 10.10 -16.51
N LYS A 56 27.05 10.59 -16.96
CA LYS A 56 26.62 11.96 -16.71
C LYS A 56 25.42 11.99 -15.78
N ARG A 57 25.53 12.69 -14.64
CA ARG A 57 24.51 12.73 -13.56
C ARG A 57 23.87 14.10 -13.42
N VAL A 58 22.55 14.13 -13.29
CA VAL A 58 21.78 15.33 -12.93
C VAL A 58 20.82 15.00 -11.81
N ALA A 59 21.10 15.52 -10.62
CA ALA A 59 20.24 15.38 -9.46
C ALA A 59 19.30 16.57 -9.34
N VAL A 60 18.00 16.32 -9.44
CA VAL A 60 16.97 17.34 -9.21
C VAL A 60 16.55 17.33 -7.73
N PRO A 61 16.42 18.49 -7.06
CA PRO A 61 15.89 18.55 -5.69
C PRO A 61 14.45 18.01 -5.64
N ASN A 62 14.18 17.09 -4.69
CA ASN A 62 12.88 16.41 -4.55
C ASN A 62 12.37 15.81 -5.87
N PRO A 63 13.10 14.85 -6.48
CA PRO A 63 12.78 14.33 -7.79
C PRO A 63 11.51 13.46 -7.74
N LYS A 64 10.73 13.48 -8.83
CA LYS A 64 9.57 12.60 -8.98
C LYS A 64 9.94 11.12 -8.99
N ALA A 65 11.07 10.80 -9.61
CA ALA A 65 11.71 9.48 -9.61
C ALA A 65 13.17 9.59 -10.07
N ARG A 66 13.94 8.51 -9.87
CA ARG A 66 15.32 8.39 -10.36
C ARG A 66 15.38 7.49 -11.59
N ILE A 67 16.00 7.99 -12.65
CA ILE A 67 16.08 7.34 -13.96
C ILE A 67 17.55 7.10 -14.32
N LEU A 68 17.86 5.90 -14.79
CA LEU A 68 19.12 5.60 -15.47
C LEU A 68 18.84 5.39 -16.96
N ALA A 69 19.48 6.16 -17.85
CA ALA A 69 19.38 5.97 -19.30
C ALA A 69 20.68 5.40 -19.87
N VAL A 70 20.57 4.45 -20.81
CA VAL A 70 21.68 3.72 -21.40
C VAL A 70 21.54 3.74 -22.91
N ASP A 71 22.53 4.27 -23.61
CA ASP A 71 22.50 4.44 -25.06
C ASP A 71 23.92 4.76 -25.57
N ASP A 72 24.40 4.08 -26.61
CA ASP A 72 25.74 4.33 -27.15
C ASP A 72 25.86 5.67 -27.90
N GLU A 73 24.73 6.33 -28.18
CA GLU A 73 24.70 7.67 -28.77
C GLU A 73 24.61 8.77 -27.71
N SER A 74 25.75 9.39 -27.37
CA SER A 74 25.83 10.48 -26.39
C SER A 74 24.86 11.66 -26.64
N VAL A 75 24.54 11.95 -27.91
CA VAL A 75 23.58 12.99 -28.32
C VAL A 75 22.14 12.63 -27.91
N VAL A 76 21.79 11.35 -28.00
CA VAL A 76 20.49 10.83 -27.55
C VAL A 76 20.40 10.94 -26.04
N LEU A 77 21.45 10.53 -25.31
CA LEU A 77 21.51 10.66 -23.84
C LEU A 77 21.40 12.11 -23.36
N ASP A 78 22.09 13.05 -24.02
CA ASP A 78 22.03 14.47 -23.66
C ASP A 78 20.61 15.03 -23.88
N SER A 79 19.92 14.59 -24.93
CA SER A 79 18.52 14.93 -25.19
C SER A 79 17.58 14.33 -24.12
N PHE A 80 17.73 13.04 -23.81
CA PHE A 80 16.98 12.34 -22.74
C PHE A 80 17.08 13.08 -21.42
N ARG A 81 18.30 13.36 -21.00
CA ARG A 81 18.60 14.05 -19.74
C ARG A 81 17.96 15.42 -19.73
N ARG A 82 18.09 16.21 -20.80
CA ARG A 82 17.46 17.53 -20.88
C ARG A 82 15.95 17.47 -20.73
N ILE A 83 15.29 16.57 -21.43
CA ILE A 83 13.82 16.43 -21.43
C ILE A 83 13.34 15.98 -20.04
N LEU A 84 13.89 14.90 -19.50
CA LEU A 84 13.41 14.29 -18.25
C LEU A 84 13.77 15.12 -17.01
N VAL A 85 14.92 15.81 -17.01
CA VAL A 85 15.27 16.74 -15.93
C VAL A 85 14.28 17.90 -15.85
N LEU A 86 13.88 18.47 -17.00
CA LEU A 86 12.86 19.52 -17.05
C LEU A 86 11.51 19.05 -16.48
N GLU A 87 11.19 17.78 -16.69
CA GLU A 87 9.99 17.14 -16.15
C GLU A 87 10.07 16.79 -14.65
N GLY A 88 11.24 16.97 -14.03
CA GLY A 88 11.45 16.82 -12.58
C GLY A 88 11.98 15.47 -12.14
N PHE A 89 12.58 14.71 -13.05
CA PHE A 89 13.26 13.46 -12.74
C PHE A 89 14.75 13.71 -12.46
N SER A 90 15.36 12.93 -11.57
CA SER A 90 16.82 12.83 -11.52
C SER A 90 17.26 11.81 -12.55
N VAL A 91 18.28 12.15 -13.34
CA VAL A 91 18.70 11.35 -14.48
C VAL A 91 20.20 11.12 -14.46
N ASP A 92 20.57 9.84 -14.41
CA ASP A 92 21.91 9.37 -14.73
C ASP A 92 21.91 8.80 -16.14
N THR A 93 22.98 9.03 -16.90
CA THR A 93 23.13 8.48 -18.25
C THR A 93 24.49 7.83 -18.42
N VAL A 94 24.56 6.68 -19.06
CA VAL A 94 25.80 5.98 -19.43
C VAL A 94 25.71 5.45 -20.85
N GLU A 95 26.84 5.27 -21.52
CA GLU A 95 26.94 4.84 -22.91
C GLU A 95 27.02 3.32 -23.07
N HIS A 96 27.21 2.56 -21.99
CA HIS A 96 27.49 1.13 -22.04
C HIS A 96 26.66 0.34 -21.04
N GLY A 97 26.12 -0.82 -21.46
CA GLY A 97 25.35 -1.73 -20.62
C GLY A 97 26.06 -2.17 -19.32
N PRO A 98 27.35 -2.56 -19.35
CA PRO A 98 28.07 -2.95 -18.13
C PRO A 98 28.19 -1.83 -17.09
N GLU A 99 28.33 -0.58 -17.53
CA GLU A 99 28.35 0.59 -16.64
C GLU A 99 26.99 0.77 -15.96
N ALA A 100 25.91 0.54 -16.71
CA ALA A 100 24.55 0.60 -16.18
C ALA A 100 24.33 -0.43 -15.08
N LEU A 101 24.79 -1.67 -15.27
CA LEU A 101 24.70 -2.71 -14.25
C LEU A 101 25.48 -2.35 -12.98
N GLY A 102 26.68 -1.80 -13.14
CA GLY A 102 27.50 -1.34 -12.01
C GLY A 102 26.79 -0.26 -11.19
N LEU A 103 26.07 0.64 -11.86
CA LEU A 103 25.28 1.69 -11.20
C LEU A 103 24.03 1.13 -10.52
N VAL A 104 23.26 0.25 -11.17
CA VAL A 104 22.05 -0.36 -10.59
C VAL A 104 22.34 -1.17 -9.32
N GLN A 105 23.55 -1.72 -9.19
CA GLN A 105 23.96 -2.42 -7.97
C GLN A 105 24.31 -1.48 -6.81
N ARG A 106 24.77 -0.25 -7.10
CA ARG A 106 25.31 0.68 -6.10
C ARG A 106 24.33 1.79 -5.72
N ASN A 107 23.41 2.11 -6.61
CA ASN A 107 22.47 3.22 -6.51
C ASN A 107 21.04 2.74 -6.69
N ASP A 108 20.09 3.45 -6.08
CA ASP A 108 18.67 3.20 -6.28
C ASP A 108 18.12 3.98 -7.48
N TYR A 109 17.46 3.24 -8.38
CA TYR A 109 16.74 3.75 -9.52
C TYR A 109 15.29 3.23 -9.48
N ASP A 110 14.36 4.04 -9.98
CA ASP A 110 12.99 3.61 -10.20
C ASP A 110 12.81 3.01 -11.59
N PHE A 111 13.49 3.61 -12.56
CA PHE A 111 13.42 3.23 -13.95
C PHE A 111 14.81 3.11 -14.59
N VAL A 112 14.96 2.13 -15.47
CA VAL A 112 16.10 2.02 -16.39
C VAL A 112 15.56 2.11 -17.81
N PHE A 113 16.08 3.03 -18.59
CA PHE A 113 15.75 3.24 -20.00
C PHE A 113 16.98 2.79 -20.80
N THR A 114 16.86 1.75 -21.62
CA THR A 114 18.01 1.20 -22.35
C THR A 114 17.74 1.16 -23.85
N ASP A 115 18.74 1.51 -24.65
CA ASP A 115 18.70 1.17 -26.07
C ASP A 115 18.74 -0.35 -26.27
N LEU A 116 18.13 -0.85 -27.34
CA LEU A 116 18.12 -2.28 -27.67
C LEU A 116 19.46 -2.73 -28.29
N LYS A 117 20.06 -1.91 -29.14
CA LYS A 117 21.21 -2.26 -29.98
C LYS A 117 22.40 -1.41 -29.56
N MET A 118 23.16 -1.94 -28.60
CA MET A 118 24.38 -1.31 -28.11
C MET A 118 25.58 -2.26 -28.27
N PRO A 119 26.80 -1.72 -28.43
CA PRO A 119 28.03 -2.50 -28.35
C PRO A 119 28.18 -3.18 -26.98
N ASP A 120 28.93 -4.29 -26.97
CA ASP A 120 29.31 -5.10 -25.81
C ASP A 120 28.18 -5.83 -25.08
N MET A 121 27.06 -5.16 -24.80
CA MET A 121 25.91 -5.71 -24.08
C MET A 121 24.63 -5.09 -24.62
N ASP A 122 23.74 -5.93 -25.16
CA ASP A 122 22.50 -5.47 -25.77
C ASP A 122 21.40 -5.15 -24.73
N GLY A 123 20.36 -4.43 -25.17
CA GLY A 123 19.27 -4.03 -24.26
C GLY A 123 18.47 -5.21 -23.69
N VAL A 124 18.43 -6.37 -24.36
CA VAL A 124 17.78 -7.58 -23.86
C VAL A 124 18.59 -8.15 -22.69
N GLU A 125 19.91 -8.19 -22.83
CA GLU A 125 20.83 -8.60 -21.78
C GLU A 125 20.74 -7.65 -20.58
N VAL A 126 20.65 -6.34 -20.81
CA VAL A 126 20.45 -5.34 -19.75
C VAL A 126 19.15 -5.61 -18.99
N VAL A 127 18.03 -5.83 -19.70
CA VAL A 127 16.75 -6.18 -19.07
C VAL A 127 16.88 -7.41 -18.18
N LYS A 128 17.46 -8.50 -18.69
CA LYS A 128 17.64 -9.75 -17.94
C LYS A 128 18.48 -9.53 -16.68
N ALA A 129 19.62 -8.87 -16.82
CA ALA A 129 20.54 -8.64 -15.71
C ALA A 129 19.96 -7.70 -14.65
N VAL A 130 19.34 -6.60 -15.06
CA VAL A 130 18.67 -5.66 -14.14
C VAL A 130 17.52 -6.36 -13.42
N LYS A 131 16.67 -7.11 -14.13
CA LYS A 131 15.55 -7.82 -13.49
C LYS A 131 15.98 -8.94 -12.56
N HIS A 132 17.14 -9.56 -12.81
CA HIS A 132 17.72 -10.54 -11.90
C HIS A 132 18.27 -9.87 -10.62
N LEU A 133 18.97 -8.74 -10.76
CA LEU A 133 19.62 -8.04 -9.64
C LEU A 133 18.64 -7.20 -8.81
N ARG A 134 17.71 -6.54 -9.48
CA ARG A 134 16.77 -5.55 -8.95
C ARG A 134 15.39 -5.70 -9.60
N PRO A 135 14.60 -6.72 -9.21
CA PRO A 135 13.27 -6.97 -9.78
C PRO A 135 12.31 -5.78 -9.63
N ASP A 136 12.54 -4.94 -8.63
CA ASP A 136 11.79 -3.74 -8.26
C ASP A 136 11.97 -2.55 -9.23
N VAL A 137 13.03 -2.56 -10.04
CA VAL A 137 13.35 -1.49 -11.01
C VAL A 137 12.59 -1.72 -12.31
N ASP A 138 11.88 -0.72 -12.81
CA ASP A 138 11.12 -0.84 -14.06
C ASP A 138 12.01 -0.56 -15.28
N VAL A 139 12.23 -1.57 -16.12
CA VAL A 139 13.11 -1.45 -17.30
C VAL A 139 12.28 -1.17 -18.54
N VAL A 140 12.58 -0.09 -19.24
CA VAL A 140 12.00 0.33 -20.51
C VAL A 140 13.04 0.13 -21.61
N VAL A 141 12.67 -0.55 -22.67
CA VAL A 141 13.51 -0.67 -23.86
C VAL A 141 13.08 0.37 -24.88
N ILE A 142 14.06 1.09 -25.42
CA ILE A 142 13.86 2.12 -26.44
C ILE A 142 14.71 1.73 -27.65
N THR A 143 14.23 1.88 -28.87
CA THR A 143 15.09 1.61 -30.02
C THR A 143 14.62 2.26 -31.31
N GLY A 144 15.55 2.65 -32.18
CA GLY A 144 15.26 3.02 -33.57
C GLY A 144 15.01 1.82 -34.49
N TYR A 145 15.45 0.62 -34.09
CA TYR A 145 15.42 -0.61 -34.90
C TYR A 145 14.51 -1.65 -34.26
N GLY A 146 13.23 -1.32 -34.12
CA GLY A 146 12.28 -2.21 -33.47
C GLY A 146 11.72 -3.29 -34.39
N SER A 147 11.60 -4.51 -33.87
CA SER A 147 10.84 -5.59 -34.47
C SER A 147 9.82 -6.14 -33.47
N ILE A 148 8.78 -6.82 -33.97
CA ILE A 148 7.79 -7.48 -33.12
C ILE A 148 8.48 -8.56 -32.27
N GLU A 149 9.44 -9.29 -32.83
CA GLU A 149 10.17 -10.35 -32.15
C GLU A 149 10.97 -9.81 -30.95
N THR A 150 11.73 -8.72 -31.14
CA THR A 150 12.51 -8.10 -30.07
C THR A 150 11.63 -7.45 -28.99
N ALA A 151 10.49 -6.88 -29.37
CA ALA A 151 9.51 -6.37 -28.42
C ALA A 151 8.93 -7.50 -27.55
N VAL A 152 8.55 -8.62 -28.16
CA VAL A 152 8.06 -9.80 -27.42
C VAL A 152 9.13 -10.35 -26.49
N GLN A 153 10.37 -10.47 -26.97
CA GLN A 153 11.48 -11.00 -26.19
C GLN A 153 11.79 -10.14 -24.95
N THR A 154 11.87 -8.82 -25.11
CA THR A 154 12.16 -7.91 -23.98
C THR A 154 11.06 -7.92 -22.93
N LEU A 155 9.79 -7.93 -23.36
CA LEU A 155 8.63 -8.04 -22.45
C LEU A 155 8.61 -9.39 -21.71
N GLN A 156 8.93 -10.50 -22.37
CA GLN A 156 9.04 -11.81 -21.73
C GLN A 156 10.14 -11.85 -20.65
N HIS A 157 11.20 -11.07 -20.82
CA HIS A 157 12.28 -10.94 -19.85
C HIS A 157 12.00 -9.89 -18.75
N GLY A 158 10.80 -9.31 -18.74
CA GLY A 158 10.33 -8.44 -17.66
C GLY A 158 10.51 -6.96 -17.93
N ALA A 159 10.85 -6.53 -19.15
CA ALA A 159 10.71 -5.12 -19.51
C ALA A 159 9.26 -4.67 -19.28
N CYS A 160 9.06 -3.49 -18.71
CA CYS A 160 7.73 -2.99 -18.40
C CYS A 160 7.05 -2.36 -19.62
N GLU A 161 7.84 -1.92 -20.61
CA GLU A 161 7.39 -1.25 -21.81
C GLU A 161 8.48 -1.26 -22.89
N TYR A 162 8.05 -1.15 -24.15
CA TYR A 162 8.92 -1.09 -25.33
C TYR A 162 8.52 0.10 -26.19
N VAL A 163 9.47 1.00 -26.49
CA VAL A 163 9.23 2.26 -27.18
C VAL A 163 10.10 2.37 -28.43
N GLN A 164 9.51 2.82 -29.53
CA GLN A 164 10.24 3.04 -30.78
C GLN A 164 10.67 4.51 -30.90
N LYS A 165 11.93 4.74 -31.30
CA LYS A 165 12.46 6.04 -31.74
C LYS A 165 12.10 6.28 -33.21
N PRO A 166 11.95 7.54 -33.66
CA PRO A 166 12.11 8.77 -32.89
C PRO A 166 10.86 9.12 -32.07
N PHE A 167 11.04 9.89 -30.99
CA PHE A 167 9.96 10.52 -30.24
C PHE A 167 10.28 12.00 -30.03
N THR A 168 9.24 12.81 -29.85
CA THR A 168 9.37 14.22 -29.50
C THR A 168 9.68 14.40 -28.01
N ALA A 169 10.11 15.61 -27.64
CA ALA A 169 10.34 15.94 -26.23
C ALA A 169 9.08 15.77 -25.37
N ASP A 170 7.93 16.19 -25.89
CA ASP A 170 6.64 16.08 -25.20
C ASP A 170 6.23 14.61 -25.05
N GLU A 171 6.41 13.80 -26.11
CA GLU A 171 6.11 12.36 -26.07
C GLU A 171 6.93 11.62 -25.00
N LEU A 172 8.24 11.87 -24.90
CA LEU A 172 9.07 11.26 -23.88
C LEU A 172 8.68 11.71 -22.46
N GLY A 173 8.39 13.01 -22.29
CA GLY A 173 7.97 13.56 -21.01
C GLY A 173 6.65 12.96 -20.52
N ASP A 174 5.66 12.89 -21.40
CA ASP A 174 4.34 12.31 -21.09
C ASP A 174 4.40 10.80 -20.88
N PHE A 175 5.25 10.12 -21.65
CA PHE A 175 5.54 8.71 -21.45
C PHE A 175 6.14 8.43 -20.07
N ALA A 176 7.13 9.21 -19.64
CA ALA A 176 7.72 9.08 -18.31
C ALA A 176 6.72 9.36 -17.18
N LYS A 177 5.84 10.37 -17.33
CA LYS A 177 4.74 10.63 -16.37
C LYS A 177 3.78 9.44 -16.28
N LYS A 178 3.40 8.86 -17.42
CA LYS A 178 2.52 7.68 -17.47
C LYS A 178 3.16 6.48 -16.76
N LEU A 179 4.45 6.25 -16.97
CA LEU A 179 5.18 5.18 -16.28
C LEU A 179 5.24 5.40 -14.77
N LEU A 180 5.48 6.64 -14.33
CA LEU A 180 5.45 6.98 -12.91
C LEU A 180 4.10 6.64 -12.28
N ILE A 181 2.99 7.08 -12.89
CA ILE A 181 1.63 6.78 -12.40
C ILE A 181 1.40 5.27 -12.33
N LYS A 182 1.81 4.50 -13.35
CA LYS A 182 1.67 3.03 -13.39
C LYS A 182 2.48 2.37 -12.26
N ARG A 183 3.71 2.85 -12.02
CA ARG A 183 4.58 2.37 -10.94
C ARG A 183 3.97 2.67 -9.58
N GLU A 184 3.55 3.91 -9.34
CA GLU A 184 2.90 4.34 -8.09
C GLU A 184 1.65 3.50 -7.82
N ALA A 185 0.76 3.32 -8.81
CA ALA A 185 -0.42 2.48 -8.67
C ALA A 185 -0.08 1.01 -8.36
N ARG A 186 0.97 0.45 -8.98
CA ARG A 186 1.44 -0.91 -8.67
C ARG A 186 2.00 -1.01 -7.25
N LEU A 187 2.81 -0.04 -6.84
CA LEU A 187 3.36 0.01 -5.48
C LEU A 187 2.26 0.21 -4.44
N GLU A 188 1.25 1.02 -4.75
CA GLU A 188 0.07 1.21 -3.90
C GLU A 188 -0.77 -0.06 -3.82
N ALA A 189 -1.03 -0.73 -4.95
CA ALA A 189 -1.74 -2.01 -4.98
C ALA A 189 -0.99 -3.09 -4.18
N ALA A 190 0.34 -3.14 -4.27
CA ALA A 190 1.17 -4.02 -3.46
C ALA A 190 1.15 -3.65 -1.95
N ARG A 191 0.84 -2.39 -1.61
CA ARG A 191 0.68 -1.92 -0.22
C ARG A 191 -0.73 -2.13 0.33
N ARG A 192 -1.76 -2.33 -0.51
CA ARG A 192 -3.12 -2.63 -0.06
C ARG A 192 -3.17 -4.08 0.43
N PRO A 193 -3.51 -4.33 1.71
CA PRO A 193 -3.57 -5.69 2.23
C PRO A 193 -4.75 -6.41 1.57
N ASN A 194 -4.47 -7.61 1.07
CA ASN A 194 -5.47 -8.41 0.37
C ASN A 194 -6.43 -9.01 1.40
N VAL A 195 -7.72 -8.69 1.34
CA VAL A 195 -8.74 -9.28 2.22
C VAL A 195 -9.43 -10.39 1.44
N ARG A 196 -9.40 -11.61 1.97
CA ARG A 196 -9.98 -12.79 1.30
C ARG A 196 -10.89 -13.57 2.23
N MET A 197 -12.02 -14.02 1.68
CA MET A 197 -12.83 -15.06 2.32
C MET A 197 -12.13 -16.41 2.15
N VAL A 198 -11.99 -17.13 3.25
CA VAL A 198 -11.29 -18.42 3.30
C VAL A 198 -12.13 -19.44 4.07
N SER A 199 -11.92 -20.74 3.82
CA SER A 199 -12.42 -21.77 4.74
C SER A 199 -11.68 -21.66 6.09
N PRO A 200 -12.30 -22.06 7.22
CA PRO A 200 -11.65 -22.04 8.53
C PRO A 200 -10.27 -22.72 8.55
N GLU A 201 -10.14 -23.87 7.88
CA GLU A 201 -8.88 -24.62 7.74
C GLU A 201 -7.78 -23.84 6.99
N MET A 202 -8.17 -23.06 5.97
CA MET A 202 -7.20 -22.33 5.15
C MET A 202 -6.66 -21.08 5.85
N ALA A 203 -7.41 -20.52 6.81
CA ALA A 203 -7.02 -19.34 7.58
C ALA A 203 -5.75 -19.52 8.43
N GLU A 204 -5.35 -20.77 8.67
CA GLU A 204 -4.16 -21.15 9.43
C GLU A 204 -2.86 -21.01 8.61
N VAL A 205 -2.95 -21.02 7.28
CA VAL A 205 -1.79 -21.08 6.36
C VAL A 205 -1.61 -19.77 5.58
N VAL A 206 -2.44 -18.75 5.84
CA VAL A 206 -2.42 -17.50 5.07
C VAL A 206 -1.24 -16.62 5.50
N PRO A 207 -0.48 -16.03 4.54
CA PRO A 207 0.61 -15.11 4.86
C PRO A 207 0.16 -13.93 5.72
N ALA A 208 1.04 -13.45 6.61
CA ALA A 208 0.76 -12.31 7.50
C ALA A 208 0.31 -11.02 6.77
N THR A 209 0.62 -10.91 5.48
CA THR A 209 0.28 -9.78 4.60
C THR A 209 -1.17 -9.79 4.09
N GLU A 210 -1.91 -10.89 4.23
CA GLU A 210 -3.31 -11.01 3.78
C GLU A 210 -4.26 -11.14 4.96
N PHE A 211 -5.41 -10.43 4.94
CA PHE A 211 -6.44 -10.54 5.98
C PHE A 211 -7.49 -11.59 5.64
N CYS A 212 -7.81 -12.43 6.61
CA CYS A 212 -8.73 -13.55 6.43
C CYS A 212 -10.09 -13.28 7.05
N VAL A 213 -11.13 -13.64 6.31
CA VAL A 213 -12.50 -13.71 6.82
C VAL A 213 -12.99 -15.16 6.67
N PRO A 214 -13.38 -15.84 7.76
CA PRO A 214 -13.91 -17.20 7.66
C PRO A 214 -15.27 -17.19 6.96
N GLY A 215 -15.41 -18.04 5.94
CA GLY A 215 -16.68 -18.23 5.23
C GLY A 215 -17.79 -18.71 6.17
N GLY A 216 -18.98 -18.10 6.07
CA GLY A 216 -20.14 -18.47 6.88
C GLY A 216 -20.17 -17.90 8.30
N ALA A 217 -19.17 -17.11 8.70
CA ALA A 217 -19.22 -16.35 9.95
C ALA A 217 -19.79 -14.95 9.73
N PHE A 218 -20.43 -14.43 10.78
CA PHE A 218 -20.82 -13.03 10.91
C PHE A 218 -19.72 -12.28 11.66
N LEU A 219 -19.43 -11.05 11.27
CA LEU A 219 -18.41 -10.22 11.91
C LEU A 219 -19.04 -8.98 12.54
N SER A 220 -18.66 -8.75 13.79
CA SER A 220 -19.00 -7.56 14.56
C SER A 220 -18.00 -6.44 14.26
N PRO A 221 -18.45 -5.17 14.21
CA PRO A 221 -17.54 -4.02 14.22
C PRO A 221 -16.58 -3.98 15.42
N GLY A 222 -16.90 -4.71 16.50
CA GLY A 222 -16.03 -4.93 17.65
C GLY A 222 -14.96 -6.02 17.44
N HIS A 223 -14.69 -6.42 16.19
CA HIS A 223 -13.67 -7.41 15.81
C HIS A 223 -13.84 -8.81 16.42
N ALA A 224 -15.09 -9.22 16.62
CA ALA A 224 -15.46 -10.57 17.01
C ALA A 224 -16.20 -11.26 15.86
N TRP A 225 -15.89 -12.54 15.61
CA TRP A 225 -16.68 -13.37 14.70
C TRP A 225 -17.74 -14.15 15.48
N VAL A 226 -18.85 -14.44 14.80
CA VAL A 226 -20.00 -15.18 15.32
C VAL A 226 -20.36 -16.28 14.32
N ARG A 227 -20.46 -17.52 14.78
CA ARG A 227 -20.97 -18.66 13.98
C ARG A 227 -22.18 -19.26 14.66
N ILE A 228 -23.25 -19.45 13.88
CA ILE A 228 -24.50 -20.01 14.38
C ILE A 228 -24.39 -21.54 14.36
N GLU A 229 -24.68 -22.16 15.49
CA GLU A 229 -24.75 -23.62 15.64
C GLU A 229 -26.19 -24.09 15.37
N PRO A 230 -26.41 -25.38 15.04
CA PRO A 230 -27.74 -25.89 14.64
C PRO A 230 -28.84 -25.67 15.69
N GLU A 231 -28.51 -25.67 16.98
CA GLU A 231 -29.48 -25.41 18.06
C GLU A 231 -29.80 -23.91 18.26
N GLY A 232 -29.27 -23.01 17.41
CA GLY A 232 -29.49 -21.56 17.50
C GLY A 232 -28.58 -20.85 18.50
N GLN A 233 -27.69 -21.59 19.16
CA GLN A 233 -26.58 -21.03 19.93
C GLN A 233 -25.53 -20.43 18.99
N VAL A 234 -24.68 -19.56 19.51
CA VAL A 234 -23.62 -18.94 18.72
C VAL A 234 -22.25 -19.14 19.36
N ARG A 235 -21.27 -19.58 18.55
CA ARG A 235 -19.85 -19.53 18.92
C ARG A 235 -19.29 -18.16 18.61
N ILE A 236 -18.49 -17.64 19.52
CA ILE A 236 -17.86 -16.32 19.41
C ILE A 236 -16.35 -16.48 19.53
N GLY A 237 -15.59 -15.78 18.70
CA GLY A 237 -14.13 -15.70 18.80
C GLY A 237 -13.58 -14.40 18.22
N ILE A 238 -12.26 -14.30 18.11
CA ILE A 238 -11.58 -13.10 17.60
C ILE A 238 -11.32 -13.16 16.10
N ASP A 239 -11.45 -12.01 15.44
CA ASP A 239 -11.17 -11.89 14.02
C ASP A 239 -9.67 -11.78 13.70
N ASP A 240 -9.34 -11.67 12.41
CA ASP A 240 -7.93 -11.66 11.99
C ASP A 240 -7.20 -10.37 12.37
N PHE A 241 -7.91 -9.25 12.55
CA PHE A 241 -7.29 -8.02 13.03
C PHE A 241 -6.79 -8.18 14.45
N VAL A 242 -7.65 -8.65 15.37
CA VAL A 242 -7.27 -8.84 16.77
C VAL A 242 -6.16 -9.89 16.89
N ARG A 243 -6.24 -10.97 16.10
CA ARG A 243 -5.18 -11.99 15.99
C ARG A 243 -3.82 -11.36 15.65
N LYS A 244 -3.78 -10.52 14.62
CA LYS A 244 -2.54 -9.87 14.18
C LYS A 244 -2.08 -8.75 15.11
N ALA A 245 -3.01 -8.05 15.75
CA ALA A 245 -2.72 -6.95 16.66
C ALA A 245 -2.09 -7.40 17.98
N LEU A 246 -2.63 -8.46 18.58
CA LEU A 246 -2.11 -9.02 19.82
C LEU A 246 -0.78 -9.75 19.62
N GLY A 247 -0.53 -10.21 18.39
CA GLY A 247 0.62 -11.05 18.06
C GLY A 247 0.54 -12.38 18.80
N THR A 248 1.31 -12.51 19.88
CA THR A 248 1.24 -13.68 20.77
C THR A 248 0.30 -13.39 21.94
N VAL A 249 -0.73 -14.22 22.12
CA VAL A 249 -1.61 -14.17 23.30
C VAL A 249 -0.93 -14.90 24.46
N LYS A 250 -0.77 -14.19 25.59
CA LYS A 250 -0.16 -14.72 26.83
C LYS A 250 -1.21 -15.22 27.81
N GLU A 251 -2.32 -14.51 27.94
CA GLU A 251 -3.38 -14.82 28.89
C GLU A 251 -4.75 -14.43 28.31
N ILE A 252 -5.80 -15.14 28.73
CA ILE A 252 -7.20 -14.85 28.42
C ILE A 252 -8.05 -14.90 29.70
N GLU A 253 -8.88 -13.89 29.89
CA GLU A 253 -9.95 -13.86 30.90
C GLU A 253 -11.26 -14.26 30.23
N LEU A 254 -11.63 -15.53 30.40
CA LEU A 254 -12.84 -16.11 29.82
C LEU A 254 -14.13 -15.60 30.49
N PRO A 255 -15.25 -15.52 29.74
CA PRO A 255 -16.53 -15.15 30.30
C PRO A 255 -17.04 -16.20 31.30
N GLU A 256 -17.79 -15.75 32.31
CA GLU A 256 -18.37 -16.65 33.30
C GLU A 256 -19.59 -17.40 32.76
N ARG A 257 -19.56 -18.72 32.87
CA ARG A 257 -20.70 -19.59 32.53
C ARG A 257 -21.95 -19.21 33.34
N GLY A 258 -23.08 -19.11 32.64
CA GLY A 258 -24.39 -18.77 33.21
C GLY A 258 -24.66 -17.27 33.32
N LYS A 259 -23.65 -16.42 33.12
CA LYS A 259 -23.81 -14.97 33.13
C LYS A 259 -24.55 -14.50 31.87
N THR A 260 -25.38 -13.48 32.03
CA THR A 260 -26.02 -12.76 30.92
C THR A 260 -25.21 -11.51 30.60
N VAL A 261 -25.01 -11.25 29.31
CA VAL A 261 -24.28 -10.09 28.78
C VAL A 261 -25.14 -9.37 27.75
N LYS A 262 -25.00 -8.06 27.64
CA LYS A 262 -25.64 -7.26 26.58
C LYS A 262 -24.65 -6.98 25.45
N ALA A 263 -25.15 -6.87 24.23
CA ALA A 263 -24.35 -6.46 23.08
C ALA A 263 -23.61 -5.13 23.39
N GLY A 264 -22.31 -5.10 23.10
CA GLY A 264 -21.42 -3.96 23.39
C GLY A 264 -20.75 -3.99 24.76
N GLU A 265 -21.21 -4.80 25.72
CA GLU A 265 -20.51 -4.99 27.00
C GLU A 265 -19.28 -5.89 26.84
N THR A 266 -18.26 -5.73 27.68
CA THR A 266 -17.07 -6.59 27.65
C THR A 266 -17.45 -8.05 27.89
N LEU A 267 -17.15 -8.91 26.91
CA LEU A 267 -17.40 -10.34 26.96
C LEU A 267 -16.20 -11.08 27.54
N PHE A 268 -15.00 -10.80 27.03
CA PHE A 268 -13.75 -11.40 27.49
C PHE A 268 -12.57 -10.46 27.24
N THR A 269 -11.47 -10.72 27.95
CA THR A 269 -10.24 -9.93 27.85
C THR A 269 -9.08 -10.79 27.38
N LEU A 270 -8.27 -10.29 26.45
CA LEU A 270 -7.04 -10.93 25.99
C LEU A 270 -5.83 -10.10 26.40
N LYS A 271 -4.77 -10.73 26.90
CA LYS A 271 -3.49 -10.06 27.17
C LYS A 271 -2.42 -10.65 26.28
N GLY A 272 -1.92 -9.84 25.36
CA GLY A 272 -0.89 -10.19 24.39
C GLY A 272 0.50 -9.66 24.75
N ALA A 273 1.40 -9.70 23.77
CA ALA A 273 2.72 -9.09 23.89
C ALA A 273 2.67 -7.55 23.73
N THR A 274 1.74 -7.06 22.91
CA THR A 274 1.58 -5.65 22.53
C THR A 274 0.62 -4.90 23.46
N GLY A 275 -0.32 -5.60 24.13
CA GLY A 275 -1.24 -4.99 25.09
C GLY A 275 -2.39 -5.90 25.49
N THR A 276 -3.34 -5.33 26.21
CA THR A 276 -4.65 -5.92 26.58
C THR A 276 -5.74 -5.51 25.59
N VAL A 277 -6.60 -6.44 25.19
CA VAL A 277 -7.75 -6.18 24.32
C VAL A 277 -9.01 -6.64 25.02
N HIS A 278 -9.98 -5.72 25.18
CA HIS A 278 -11.31 -6.05 25.68
C HIS A 278 -12.24 -6.27 24.50
N VAL A 279 -12.72 -7.51 24.33
CA VAL A 279 -13.63 -7.86 23.24
C VAL A 279 -15.06 -7.72 23.73
N ALA A 280 -15.82 -6.85 23.07
CA ALA A 280 -17.22 -6.62 23.37
C ALA A 280 -18.11 -7.76 22.85
N ALA A 281 -19.21 -8.03 23.54
CA ALA A 281 -20.19 -9.01 23.13
C ALA A 281 -20.85 -8.56 21.81
N PRO A 282 -20.79 -9.38 20.75
CA PRO A 282 -21.43 -9.05 19.48
C PRO A 282 -22.95 -9.16 19.55
N LEU A 283 -23.48 -9.94 20.50
CA LEU A 283 -24.89 -10.24 20.70
C LEU A 283 -25.20 -10.27 22.20
N SER A 284 -26.42 -9.88 22.56
CA SER A 284 -26.95 -10.03 23.91
C SER A 284 -27.36 -11.47 24.15
N GLY A 285 -27.06 -12.04 25.32
CA GLY A 285 -27.44 -13.42 25.62
C GLY A 285 -26.85 -13.99 26.89
N ARG A 286 -27.12 -15.27 27.13
CA ARG A 286 -26.56 -16.03 28.25
C ARG A 286 -25.37 -16.85 27.79
N ILE A 287 -24.25 -16.75 28.49
CA ILE A 287 -23.06 -17.57 28.25
C ILE A 287 -23.36 -19.00 28.71
N GLU A 288 -23.39 -19.95 27.78
CA GLU A 288 -23.62 -21.35 28.12
C GLU A 288 -22.33 -22.02 28.53
N HIS A 289 -21.27 -21.87 27.71
CA HIS A 289 -20.00 -22.56 27.87
C HIS A 289 -18.85 -21.62 27.46
N ASP A 290 -17.73 -21.68 28.17
CA ASP A 290 -16.46 -21.10 27.79
C ASP A 290 -15.50 -22.18 27.24
N ASN A 291 -14.55 -21.78 26.40
CA ASN A 291 -13.49 -22.67 25.95
C ASN A 291 -12.34 -22.70 26.97
N ALA A 292 -12.53 -23.47 28.05
CA ALA A 292 -11.57 -23.56 29.15
C ALA A 292 -10.14 -23.98 28.71
N GLY A 293 -10.02 -24.68 27.57
CA GLY A 293 -8.72 -25.07 27.00
C GLY A 293 -7.82 -23.89 26.65
N LEU A 294 -8.41 -22.72 26.36
CA LEU A 294 -7.65 -21.49 26.08
C LEU A 294 -6.90 -20.95 27.30
N LYS A 295 -7.28 -21.32 28.53
CA LYS A 295 -6.50 -20.95 29.73
C LYS A 295 -5.15 -21.67 29.77
N SER A 296 -5.13 -22.93 29.33
CA SER A 296 -3.90 -23.73 29.27
C SER A 296 -3.07 -23.47 28.02
N ASP A 297 -3.72 -23.14 26.90
CA ASP A 297 -3.04 -22.86 25.63
C ASP A 297 -3.72 -21.71 24.88
N PRO A 298 -3.44 -20.45 25.27
CA PRO A 298 -3.98 -19.27 24.58
C PRO A 298 -3.52 -19.15 23.13
N GLY A 299 -2.43 -19.84 22.75
CA GLY A 299 -1.89 -19.82 21.39
C GLY A 299 -2.84 -20.40 20.34
N GLU A 300 -3.85 -21.15 20.76
CA GLU A 300 -4.88 -21.70 19.87
C GLU A 300 -5.72 -20.59 19.19
N LEU A 301 -5.86 -19.43 19.83
CA LEU A 301 -6.47 -18.22 19.24
C LEU A 301 -5.70 -17.71 18.00
N ILE A 302 -4.42 -18.01 17.91
CA ILE A 302 -3.56 -17.62 16.79
C ILE A 302 -3.47 -18.74 15.76
N ARG A 303 -3.27 -19.98 16.23
CA ARG A 303 -3.07 -21.15 15.37
C ARG A 303 -4.34 -21.60 14.66
N SER A 304 -5.50 -21.56 15.34
CA SER A 304 -6.79 -22.04 14.80
C SER A 304 -7.95 -21.11 15.18
N PRO A 305 -7.92 -19.82 14.82
CA PRO A 305 -8.85 -18.79 15.31
C PRO A 305 -10.33 -19.09 15.03
N TYR A 306 -10.63 -19.86 13.98
CA TYR A 306 -11.99 -20.09 13.48
C TYR A 306 -12.49 -21.52 13.64
N ASP A 307 -11.68 -22.40 14.21
CA ASP A 307 -12.08 -23.76 14.54
C ASP A 307 -11.90 -24.05 16.03
N ARG A 308 -10.66 -24.23 16.51
CA ARG A 308 -10.40 -24.54 17.93
C ARG A 308 -10.28 -23.32 18.84
N GLY A 309 -10.02 -22.15 18.26
CA GLY A 309 -9.84 -20.86 18.92
C GLY A 309 -11.13 -20.09 19.21
N TRP A 310 -12.30 -20.73 19.21
CA TRP A 310 -13.53 -20.09 19.71
C TRP A 310 -13.43 -19.85 21.21
N VAL A 311 -14.01 -18.76 21.71
CA VAL A 311 -13.85 -18.32 23.11
C VAL A 311 -15.04 -18.74 23.97
N CYS A 312 -16.26 -18.53 23.50
CA CYS A 312 -17.46 -18.94 24.23
C CYS A 312 -18.64 -19.28 23.32
N LEU A 313 -19.57 -20.02 23.89
CA LEU A 313 -20.86 -20.39 23.33
C LEU A 313 -21.95 -19.60 24.07
N LEU A 314 -22.75 -18.84 23.33
CA LEU A 314 -23.76 -17.94 23.86
C LEU A 314 -25.14 -18.32 23.30
N THR A 315 -26.15 -18.34 24.17
CA THR A 315 -27.56 -18.43 23.76
C THR A 315 -28.09 -16.99 23.58
N PRO A 316 -28.36 -16.54 22.35
CA PRO A 316 -28.76 -15.16 22.08
C PRO A 316 -30.16 -14.87 22.61
N SER A 317 -30.37 -13.66 23.13
CA SER A 317 -31.68 -13.19 23.61
C SER A 317 -32.62 -12.79 22.46
N ASP A 318 -32.07 -12.17 21.41
CA ASP A 318 -32.80 -11.78 20.19
C ASP A 318 -31.88 -11.90 18.96
N LEU A 319 -31.69 -13.14 18.51
CA LEU A 319 -30.77 -13.43 17.40
C LEU A 319 -31.20 -12.75 16.09
N ALA A 320 -32.49 -12.74 15.78
CA ALA A 320 -32.99 -12.28 14.49
C ALA A 320 -32.76 -10.76 14.29
N THR A 321 -33.05 -9.97 15.32
CA THR A 321 -32.85 -8.52 15.27
C THR A 321 -31.38 -8.17 15.27
N GLU A 322 -30.58 -8.75 16.17
CA GLU A 322 -29.18 -8.36 16.35
C GLU A 322 -28.25 -8.89 15.22
N LEU A 323 -28.58 -10.00 14.56
CA LEU A 323 -27.83 -10.48 13.39
C LEU A 323 -27.75 -9.44 12.26
N SER A 324 -28.78 -8.60 12.13
CA SER A 324 -28.81 -7.54 11.09
C SER A 324 -27.73 -6.47 11.27
N ALA A 325 -27.22 -6.32 12.50
CA ALA A 325 -26.12 -5.39 12.80
C ALA A 325 -24.75 -5.96 12.43
N LEU A 326 -24.63 -7.28 12.27
CA LEU A 326 -23.38 -7.96 11.91
C LEU A 326 -23.18 -7.99 10.39
N LYS A 327 -21.93 -8.12 9.95
CA LYS A 327 -21.56 -8.20 8.53
C LYS A 327 -21.33 -9.66 8.12
N ILE A 328 -21.77 -10.05 6.93
CA ILE A 328 -21.52 -11.38 6.35
C ILE A 328 -21.30 -11.28 4.84
N GLY A 329 -20.45 -12.14 4.29
CA GLY A 329 -20.18 -12.19 2.84
C GLY A 329 -19.43 -10.97 2.33
N LYS A 330 -19.79 -10.49 1.14
CA LYS A 330 -19.09 -9.37 0.46
C LYS A 330 -18.98 -8.09 1.33
N PRO A 331 -20.03 -7.63 2.05
CA PRO A 331 -19.92 -6.49 2.96
C PRO A 331 -18.81 -6.56 4.01
N VAL A 332 -18.36 -7.77 4.39
CA VAL A 332 -17.23 -7.91 5.33
C VAL A 332 -15.93 -7.44 4.69
N ILE A 333 -15.71 -7.78 3.41
CA ILE A 333 -14.49 -7.40 2.68
C ILE A 333 -14.39 -5.88 2.61
N ASP A 334 -15.51 -5.23 2.24
CA ASP A 334 -15.59 -3.78 2.15
C ASP A 334 -15.32 -3.13 3.51
N TRP A 335 -15.94 -3.64 4.58
CA TRP A 335 -15.70 -3.17 5.94
C TRP A 335 -14.24 -3.36 6.40
N TYR A 336 -13.63 -4.53 6.16
CA TYR A 336 -12.20 -4.78 6.47
C TYR A 336 -11.29 -3.78 5.76
N GLN A 337 -11.58 -3.46 4.50
CA GLN A 337 -10.79 -2.49 3.73
C GLN A 337 -10.94 -1.07 4.25
N GLU A 338 -12.17 -0.66 4.59
CA GLU A 338 -12.45 0.61 5.25
C GLU A 338 -11.73 0.71 6.59
N GLU A 339 -11.76 -0.36 7.38
CA GLU A 339 -11.14 -0.43 8.70
C GLU A 339 -9.61 -0.37 8.64
N ILE A 340 -8.99 -1.08 7.69
CA ILE A 340 -7.56 -0.94 7.36
C ILE A 340 -7.22 0.50 6.98
N THR A 341 -8.06 1.11 6.17
CA THR A 341 -7.83 2.49 5.69
C THR A 341 -7.90 3.46 6.86
N ARG A 342 -8.91 3.32 7.74
CA ARG A 342 -9.07 4.10 8.97
C ARG A 342 -7.84 4.00 9.87
N LEU A 343 -7.32 2.79 10.07
CA LEU A 343 -6.12 2.54 10.89
C LEU A 343 -4.82 3.03 10.23
N ARG A 344 -4.82 3.31 8.92
CA ARG A 344 -3.66 3.91 8.21
C ARG A 344 -3.69 5.44 8.17
N THR A 345 -4.86 6.05 8.13
CA THR A 345 -5.03 7.51 7.97
C THR A 345 -4.88 8.29 9.28
N ALA A 346 -4.91 7.64 10.44
CA ALA A 346 -4.58 8.26 11.73
C ALA A 346 -3.16 8.87 11.76
N ASN A 347 -2.25 8.40 10.89
CA ASN A 347 -0.87 8.89 10.72
C ASN A 347 -0.71 10.05 9.72
N GLY A 348 -1.80 10.68 9.25
CA GLY A 348 -1.78 11.85 8.36
C GLY A 348 -2.08 11.57 6.88
N PRO A 349 -2.14 12.62 6.03
CA PRO A 349 -2.74 12.57 4.68
C PRO A 349 -1.93 11.81 3.61
N GLN A 350 -0.82 11.16 3.98
CA GLN A 350 -0.05 10.26 3.11
C GLN A 350 -0.15 8.82 3.64
N GLY A 351 -1.37 8.26 3.68
CA GLY A 351 -1.74 6.96 4.26
C GLY A 351 -1.08 5.72 3.61
N ALA A 352 0.25 5.68 3.62
CA ALA A 352 1.11 4.61 3.13
C ALA A 352 2.15 4.16 4.17
N GLY A 353 2.00 4.58 5.43
CA GLY A 353 2.77 4.07 6.56
C GLY A 353 2.28 2.70 7.04
N PRO A 354 3.05 1.99 7.90
CA PRO A 354 2.54 0.84 8.63
C PRO A 354 1.24 1.19 9.38
N LEU A 355 0.36 0.20 9.58
CA LEU A 355 -0.87 0.36 10.37
C LEU A 355 -0.53 1.08 11.68
N ASP A 356 -1.27 2.14 12.02
CA ASP A 356 -1.09 2.82 13.30
C ASP A 356 -1.64 1.92 14.41
N TRP A 357 -0.75 1.07 14.94
CA TRP A 357 -1.06 0.19 16.06
C TRP A 357 -1.52 0.98 17.28
N THR A 358 -1.09 2.23 17.45
CA THR A 358 -1.50 3.10 18.57
C THR A 358 -2.98 3.47 18.52
N ALA A 359 -3.55 3.68 17.33
CA ALA A 359 -4.98 3.98 17.16
C ALA A 359 -5.85 2.74 17.40
N PHE A 360 -5.36 1.57 16.98
CA PHE A 360 -5.96 0.27 17.32
C PHE A 360 -5.92 0.04 18.83
N GLU A 361 -4.76 0.26 19.44
CA GLU A 361 -4.54 0.21 20.88
C GLU A 361 -5.50 1.15 21.62
N GLN A 362 -5.68 2.41 21.23
CA GLN A 362 -6.63 3.33 21.89
C GLN A 362 -8.08 2.82 21.88
N GLN A 363 -8.51 2.17 20.79
CA GLN A 363 -9.87 1.63 20.70
C GLN A 363 -10.10 0.44 21.64
N PHE A 364 -9.08 -0.38 21.87
CA PHE A 364 -9.20 -1.63 22.63
C PHE A 364 -8.61 -1.60 24.04
N LEU A 365 -7.66 -0.70 24.31
CA LEU A 365 -7.02 -0.42 25.60
C LEU A 365 -7.58 0.83 26.31
N GLY A 366 -8.18 1.76 25.57
CA GLY A 366 -8.53 3.10 26.08
C GLY A 366 -9.79 3.18 26.95
N ALA A 367 -10.49 2.08 27.19
CA ALA A 367 -11.74 2.10 27.98
C ALA A 367 -11.54 2.35 29.49
N ASP A 368 -10.31 2.36 30.01
CA ASP A 368 -10.03 2.54 31.44
C ASP A 368 -9.51 3.94 31.86
N VAL A 369 -9.27 4.87 30.93
CA VAL A 369 -8.67 6.19 31.28
C VAL A 369 -9.72 7.27 31.63
N HIS A 370 -11.01 7.02 31.43
CA HIS A 370 -12.08 8.00 31.76
C HIS A 370 -13.10 7.55 32.83
N ALA A 371 -12.86 6.44 33.54
CA ALA A 371 -13.76 5.97 34.60
C ALA A 371 -13.35 6.40 36.04
N LYS A 372 -12.38 7.30 36.21
CA LYS A 372 -12.10 7.95 37.50
C LYS A 372 -11.77 9.44 37.32
N ALA A 373 -12.80 10.27 37.39
CA ALA A 373 -12.74 11.63 37.91
C ALA A 373 -14.10 11.98 38.53
#